data_AF-A0A1Q3MZR8-F1
#
_entry.id   AF-A0A1Q3MZR8-F1
#
_cell.length_a   1.000
_cell.length_b   1.000
_cell.length_c   1.000
_cell.angle_alpha   90.00
_cell.angle_beta   90.00
_cell.angle_gamma   90.00
#
_symmetry.space_group_name_H-M   'P 1'
#
loop_
_entity.id
_entity.type
_entity.pdbx_description
1 polymer ?
#
loop_
_entity_poly.entity_id
_entity_poly.type
_entity_poly.pdbx_seq_one_letter_code
_entity_poly.pdbx_strand_id
1 'polypeptide(L)'
;MSQTNIQTRKSLKIHPQKFAMWIAIATIIMMFGGFTSGYIVRRSQGMWEVFEMPQIFIASTIAICLSSLTMIFALRNYKKAQFGTFRTLMVITLLLGVAFSVMQLAGFSEMHQRNLKISGNPSSSFLYIIAGIHILHILGGVITIAYQLIKTRKNELTEDRIVGLEILSTYWHFVDLLWLYLYVFFIFFR
;
A
#
# COMPACT_ATOMS: atom_id res chain seq x y z
N MET A 1 -55.08 12.94 14.37
CA MET A 1 -53.70 13.48 14.22
C MET A 1 -52.73 12.36 14.57
N SER A 2 -52.25 11.60 13.58
CA SER A 2 -51.25 10.55 13.80
C SER A 2 -49.98 10.94 13.07
N GLN A 3 -48.93 11.24 13.84
CA GLN A 3 -47.63 11.66 13.33
C GLN A 3 -46.95 10.47 12.65
N THR A 4 -46.89 10.50 11.33
CA THR A 4 -46.11 9.53 10.55
C THR A 4 -44.63 9.78 10.80
N ASN A 5 -44.07 8.93 11.64
CA ASN A 5 -42.65 8.89 11.99
C ASN A 5 -41.88 8.42 10.75
N ILE A 6 -41.49 9.37 9.87
CA ILE A 6 -40.62 9.10 8.72
C ILE A 6 -39.23 8.89 9.28
N GLN A 7 -38.96 7.67 9.76
CA GLN A 7 -37.61 7.20 9.97
C GLN A 7 -36.90 7.23 8.63
N THR A 8 -36.00 8.19 8.48
CA THR A 8 -35.06 8.32 7.38
C THR A 8 -34.26 7.03 7.29
N ARG A 9 -34.69 6.09 6.45
CA ARG A 9 -33.83 5.00 5.96
C ARG A 9 -32.66 5.67 5.25
N LYS A 10 -31.56 5.91 5.97
CA LYS A 10 -30.23 6.03 5.38
C LYS A 10 -30.00 4.72 4.64
N SER A 11 -30.38 4.70 3.37
CA SER A 11 -30.01 3.63 2.46
C SER A 11 -28.50 3.53 2.54
N LEU A 12 -28.00 2.45 3.15
CA LEU A 12 -26.61 2.03 3.06
C LEU A 12 -26.36 1.65 1.60
N LYS A 13 -26.39 2.63 0.70
CA LYS A 13 -25.85 2.49 -0.65
C LYS A 13 -24.36 2.40 -0.43
N ILE A 14 -23.86 1.18 -0.27
CA ILE A 14 -22.44 0.92 -0.39
C ILE A 14 -22.07 1.47 -1.77
N HIS A 15 -21.29 2.55 -1.79
CA HIS A 15 -20.89 3.15 -3.06
C HIS A 15 -20.24 2.04 -3.89
N PRO A 16 -20.69 1.74 -5.12
CA PRO A 16 -20.22 0.59 -5.88
C PRO A 16 -18.68 0.51 -5.96
N GLN A 17 -18.02 1.67 -5.97
CA GLN A 17 -16.57 1.80 -5.96
C GLN A 17 -15.91 1.34 -4.66
N LYS A 18 -16.53 1.57 -3.49
CA LYS A 18 -16.03 1.07 -2.20
C LYS A 18 -16.11 -0.45 -2.13
N PHE A 19 -17.18 -1.03 -2.66
CA PHE A 19 -17.33 -2.48 -2.72
C PHE A 19 -16.28 -3.12 -3.64
N ALA A 20 -16.05 -2.54 -4.83
CA ALA A 20 -14.99 -2.99 -5.73
C ALA A 20 -13.60 -2.93 -5.08
N MET A 21 -13.32 -1.91 -4.27
CA MET A 21 -12.07 -1.80 -3.51
C MET A 21 -11.90 -2.95 -2.51
N TRP A 22 -12.94 -3.31 -1.77
CA TRP A 22 -12.88 -4.44 -0.83
C TRP A 22 -12.61 -5.77 -1.54
N ILE A 23 -13.22 -5.99 -2.70
CA ILE A 23 -12.94 -7.19 -3.53
C ILE A 23 -11.48 -7.20 -3.96
N ALA A 24 -10.95 -6.06 -4.46
CA ALA A 24 -9.56 -5.94 -4.88
C ALA A 24 -8.59 -6.24 -3.72
N ILE A 25 -8.85 -5.69 -2.54
CA ILE A 25 -8.07 -5.98 -1.33
C ILE A 25 -8.09 -7.49 -1.02
N ALA A 26 -9.26 -8.13 -1.04
CA ALA A 26 -9.38 -9.56 -0.78
C ALA A 26 -8.59 -10.42 -1.79
N THR A 27 -8.58 -10.04 -3.06
CA THR A 27 -7.80 -10.76 -4.09
C THR A 27 -6.31 -10.63 -3.88
N ILE A 28 -5.83 -9.43 -3.52
CA ILE A 28 -4.42 -9.21 -3.21
C ILE A 28 -3.99 -10.03 -1.98
N ILE A 29 -4.82 -10.07 -0.93
CA ILE A 29 -4.55 -10.90 0.27
C ILE A 29 -4.42 -12.38 -0.13
N MET A 30 -5.34 -12.92 -0.93
CA MET A 30 -5.28 -14.31 -1.38
C MET A 30 -4.02 -14.60 -2.20
N MET A 31 -3.64 -13.69 -3.10
CA MET A 31 -2.44 -13.83 -3.92
C MET A 31 -1.17 -13.85 -3.07
N PHE A 32 -0.98 -12.88 -2.18
CA PHE A 32 0.19 -12.85 -1.29
C PHE A 32 0.18 -14.00 -0.27
N GLY A 33 -0.99 -14.42 0.21
CA GLY A 33 -1.16 -15.63 1.03
C GLY A 33 -0.71 -16.89 0.31
N GLY A 34 -1.03 -17.03 -0.98
CA GLY A 34 -0.55 -18.13 -1.83
C GLY A 34 0.97 -18.13 -1.98
N PHE A 35 1.57 -16.97 -2.28
CA PHE A 35 3.02 -16.86 -2.44
C PHE A 35 3.80 -17.13 -1.14
N THR A 36 3.32 -16.60 -0.01
CA THR A 36 3.94 -16.82 1.32
C THR A 36 3.77 -18.25 1.81
N SER A 37 2.63 -18.90 1.53
CA SER A 37 2.45 -20.33 1.80
C SER A 37 3.42 -21.19 0.96
N GLY A 38 3.53 -20.89 -0.35
CA GLY A 38 4.50 -21.54 -1.23
C GLY A 38 5.94 -21.40 -0.74
N TYR A 39 6.31 -20.20 -0.25
CA TYR A 39 7.61 -19.94 0.37
C TYR A 39 7.87 -20.86 1.57
N ILE A 40 6.91 -21.00 2.49
CA ILE A 40 7.05 -21.87 3.68
C ILE A 40 7.23 -23.34 3.28
N VAL A 41 6.41 -23.83 2.34
CA VAL A 41 6.47 -25.24 1.91
C VAL A 41 7.81 -25.55 1.24
N ARG A 42 8.29 -24.67 0.36
CA ARG A 42 9.59 -24.85 -0.31
C ARG A 42 10.77 -24.75 0.65
N ARG A 43 10.66 -23.96 1.73
CA ARG A 43 11.65 -23.90 2.81
C ARG A 43 11.84 -25.23 3.53
N SER A 44 10.77 -25.98 3.72
CA SER A 44 10.81 -27.31 4.36
C SER A 44 11.61 -28.35 3.56
N GLN A 45 11.78 -28.15 2.24
CA GLN A 45 12.41 -29.14 1.34
C GLN A 45 13.95 -29.13 1.33
N GLY A 46 14.59 -28.27 2.14
CA GLY A 46 16.03 -28.28 2.37
C GLY A 46 16.85 -27.77 1.17
N MET A 47 17.18 -26.47 1.20
CA MET A 47 18.18 -25.71 0.41
C MET A 47 17.84 -24.21 0.63
N TRP A 48 17.93 -23.74 1.89
CA TRP A 48 17.52 -22.38 2.27
C TRP A 48 18.71 -21.56 2.73
N GLU A 49 19.00 -20.48 2.03
CA GLU A 49 20.00 -19.50 2.49
C GLU A 49 19.31 -18.44 3.35
N VAL A 50 19.89 -18.18 4.51
CA VAL A 50 19.43 -17.14 5.43
C VAL A 50 19.91 -15.80 4.88
N PHE A 51 18.99 -14.94 4.48
CA PHE A 51 19.33 -13.61 3.97
C PHE A 51 19.39 -12.60 5.11
N GLU A 52 20.47 -11.81 5.15
CA GLU A 52 20.52 -10.61 5.99
C GLU A 52 19.83 -9.46 5.25
N MET A 53 18.71 -8.98 5.80
CA MET A 53 18.04 -7.81 5.23
C MET A 53 18.85 -6.54 5.50
N PRO A 54 19.24 -5.79 4.45
CA PRO A 54 19.90 -4.49 4.59
C PRO A 54 19.10 -3.54 5.47
N GLN A 55 19.80 -2.70 6.23
CA GLN A 55 19.20 -1.67 7.11
C GLN A 55 18.32 -0.68 6.34
N ILE A 56 18.48 -0.58 5.01
CA ILE A 56 17.65 0.26 4.14
C ILE A 56 16.17 -0.12 4.21
N PHE A 57 15.84 -1.38 4.52
CA PHE A 57 14.46 -1.80 4.68
C PHE A 57 13.81 -1.23 5.95
N ILE A 58 14.58 -0.99 7.02
CA ILE A 58 14.07 -0.32 8.24
C ILE A 58 13.73 1.13 7.92
N ALA A 59 14.63 1.84 7.22
CA ALA A 59 14.39 3.21 6.79
C ALA A 59 13.15 3.30 5.88
N SER A 60 12.97 2.33 4.99
CA SER A 60 11.79 2.23 4.13
C SER A 60 10.49 2.04 4.93
N THR A 61 10.51 1.22 5.98
CA THR A 61 9.35 0.99 6.85
C THR A 61 8.98 2.24 7.66
N ILE A 62 9.97 3.02 8.11
CA ILE A 62 9.70 4.31 8.77
C ILE A 62 9.09 5.31 7.76
N ALA A 63 9.64 5.38 6.56
CA ALA A 63 9.15 6.27 5.50
C ALA A 63 7.69 5.98 5.13
N ILE A 64 7.31 4.70 5.00
CA ILE A 64 5.93 4.31 4.66
C ILE A 64 4.97 4.53 5.83
N CYS A 65 5.38 4.32 7.09
CA CYS A 65 4.59 4.68 8.25
C CYS A 65 4.31 6.20 8.31
N LEU A 66 5.32 7.03 8.00
CA LEU A 66 5.14 8.47 7.89
C LEU A 66 4.19 8.84 6.74
N SER A 67 4.30 8.18 5.58
CA SER A 67 3.42 8.38 4.42
C SER A 67 1.96 8.06 4.73
N SER A 68 1.72 6.98 5.47
CA SER A 68 0.41 6.59 5.97
C SER A 68 -0.18 7.70 6.86
N LEU A 69 0.61 8.21 7.81
CA LEU A 69 0.16 9.27 8.69
C LEU A 69 -0.18 10.57 7.93
N THR A 70 0.64 10.97 6.95
CA THR A 70 0.38 12.15 6.13
C THR A 70 -0.89 12.01 5.29
N MET A 71 -1.20 10.80 4.79
CA MET A 71 -2.43 10.52 4.05
C MET A 71 -3.70 10.70 4.91
N ILE A 72 -3.68 10.22 6.16
CA ILE A 72 -4.79 10.40 7.11
C ILE A 72 -5.04 11.90 7.37
N PHE A 73 -3.96 12.66 7.58
CA PHE A 73 -4.05 14.10 7.77
C PHE A 73 -4.52 14.81 6.50
N ALA A 74 -4.11 14.36 5.31
CA ALA A 74 -4.58 14.92 4.04
C ALA A 74 -6.10 14.78 3.92
N LEU A 75 -6.64 13.58 4.11
CA LEU A 75 -8.07 13.33 4.04
C LEU A 75 -8.87 14.16 5.05
N ARG A 76 -8.37 14.31 6.28
CA ARG A 76 -8.99 15.16 7.32
C ARG A 76 -9.01 16.64 6.91
N ASN A 77 -7.94 17.15 6.33
CA ASN A 77 -7.88 18.55 5.88
C ASN A 77 -8.77 18.80 4.65
N TYR A 78 -8.89 17.82 3.75
CA TYR A 78 -9.82 17.91 2.62
C TYR A 78 -11.27 18.05 3.10
N LYS A 79 -11.68 17.26 4.09
CA LYS A 79 -13.03 17.34 4.70
C LYS A 79 -13.27 18.68 5.42
N LYS A 80 -12.23 19.39 5.84
CA LYS A 80 -12.29 20.72 6.47
C LYS A 80 -12.22 21.89 5.47
N ALA A 81 -12.30 21.64 4.17
CA ALA A 81 -12.13 22.64 3.11
C ALA A 81 -10.73 23.29 3.06
N GLN A 82 -9.72 22.72 3.75
CA GLN A 82 -8.37 23.26 3.83
C GLN A 82 -7.51 22.73 2.66
N PHE A 83 -7.79 23.21 1.45
CA PHE A 83 -7.18 22.68 0.22
C PHE A 83 -5.66 22.92 0.13
N GLY A 84 -5.15 24.02 0.69
CA GLY A 84 -3.71 24.31 0.70
C GLY A 84 -2.92 23.24 1.44
N THR A 85 -3.27 23.01 2.71
CA THR A 85 -2.67 21.96 3.56
C THR A 85 -2.86 20.56 2.97
N PHE A 86 -4.05 20.27 2.42
CA PHE A 86 -4.30 19.00 1.74
C PHE A 86 -3.32 18.74 0.59
N ARG A 87 -3.08 19.73 -0.28
CA ARG A 87 -2.15 19.59 -1.41
C ARG A 87 -0.73 19.35 -0.93
N THR A 88 -0.26 20.12 0.04
CA THR A 88 1.08 19.93 0.61
C THR A 88 1.24 18.53 1.19
N LEU A 89 0.25 18.04 1.96
CA LEU A 89 0.29 16.70 2.53
C LEU A 89 0.25 15.61 1.44
N MET A 90 -0.58 15.76 0.41
CA MET A 90 -0.62 14.81 -0.71
C MET A 90 0.70 14.76 -1.49
N VAL A 91 1.37 15.91 -1.67
CA VAL A 91 2.70 15.97 -2.30
C VAL A 91 3.73 15.28 -1.41
N ILE A 92 3.69 15.50 -0.09
CA ILE A 92 4.58 14.81 0.86
C ILE A 92 4.36 13.30 0.80
N THR A 93 3.10 12.83 0.84
CA THR A 93 2.76 11.39 0.70
C THR A 93 3.30 10.83 -0.62
N LEU A 94 3.16 11.57 -1.73
CA LEU A 94 3.68 11.15 -3.03
C LEU A 94 5.21 11.02 -3.01
N LEU A 95 5.92 12.01 -2.47
CA LEU A 95 7.37 12.00 -2.35
C LEU A 95 7.86 10.86 -1.46
N LEU A 96 7.19 10.60 -0.34
CA LEU A 96 7.50 9.49 0.56
C LEU A 96 7.26 8.13 -0.12
N GLY A 97 6.18 7.98 -0.88
CA GLY A 97 5.91 6.76 -1.66
C GLY A 97 6.95 6.49 -2.76
N VAL A 98 7.42 7.54 -3.44
CA VAL A 98 8.52 7.45 -4.42
C VAL A 98 9.83 7.11 -3.72
N ALA A 99 10.17 7.81 -2.64
CA ALA A 99 11.37 7.55 -1.85
C ALA A 99 11.40 6.10 -1.34
N PHE A 100 10.26 5.61 -0.84
CA PHE A 100 10.09 4.22 -0.45
C PHE A 100 10.37 3.25 -1.62
N SER A 101 9.80 3.52 -2.79
CA SER A 101 10.03 2.70 -3.99
C SER A 101 11.51 2.66 -4.40
N VAL A 102 12.22 3.79 -4.30
CA VAL A 102 13.66 3.86 -4.57
C VAL A 102 14.47 3.09 -3.53
N MET A 103 14.13 3.21 -2.24
CA MET A 103 14.79 2.45 -1.17
C MET A 103 14.61 0.93 -1.34
N GLN A 104 13.42 0.50 -1.78
CA GLN A 104 13.17 -0.90 -2.13
C GLN A 104 14.09 -1.38 -3.25
N LEU A 105 14.13 -0.65 -4.38
CA LEU A 105 14.99 -1.00 -5.51
C LEU A 105 16.48 -1.01 -5.14
N ALA A 106 16.92 -0.06 -4.32
CA ALA A 106 18.28 -0.02 -3.80
C ALA A 106 18.60 -1.25 -2.93
N GLY A 107 17.69 -1.62 -2.02
CA GLY A 107 17.83 -2.84 -1.20
C GLY A 107 17.93 -4.11 -2.05
N PHE A 108 17.09 -4.26 -3.08
CA PHE A 108 17.16 -5.40 -3.99
C PHE A 108 18.40 -5.41 -4.88
N SER A 109 18.89 -4.23 -5.30
CA SER A 109 20.13 -4.09 -6.06
C SER A 109 21.34 -4.49 -5.22
N GLU A 110 21.38 -4.10 -3.94
CA GLU A 110 22.42 -4.51 -3.01
C GLU A 110 22.40 -6.02 -2.77
N MET A 111 21.22 -6.62 -2.60
CA MET A 111 21.06 -8.08 -2.49
C MET A 111 21.55 -8.81 -3.76
N HIS A 112 21.29 -8.24 -4.95
CA HIS A 112 21.76 -8.81 -6.21
C HIS A 112 23.29 -8.81 -6.32
N GLN A 113 23.94 -7.74 -5.87
CA GLN A 113 25.39 -7.60 -5.90
C GLN A 113 26.11 -8.53 -4.91
N ARG A 114 25.45 -8.95 -3.82
CA ARG A 114 25.97 -9.89 -2.82
C ARG A 114 25.84 -11.38 -3.22
N ASN A 115 25.90 -11.70 -4.52
CA ASN A 115 25.80 -13.06 -5.09
C ASN A 115 24.45 -13.79 -4.96
N LEU A 116 23.35 -13.10 -4.60
CA LEU A 116 22.00 -13.67 -4.67
C LEU A 116 21.46 -13.61 -6.11
N LYS A 117 21.98 -14.48 -6.98
CA LYS A 117 21.48 -14.61 -8.35
C LYS A 117 20.11 -15.28 -8.35
N ILE A 118 19.17 -14.71 -9.13
CA ILE A 118 17.82 -15.24 -9.37
C ILE A 118 17.84 -16.72 -9.83
N SER A 119 18.94 -17.18 -10.42
CA SER A 119 19.13 -18.52 -10.95
C SER A 119 19.88 -19.51 -10.05
N GLY A 120 20.29 -19.10 -8.84
CA GLY A 120 21.13 -19.93 -7.95
C GLY A 120 20.37 -20.66 -6.85
N ASN A 121 19.32 -20.03 -6.29
CA ASN A 121 18.62 -20.55 -5.12
C ASN A 121 17.09 -20.28 -5.19
N PRO A 122 16.24 -21.33 -5.06
CA PRO A 122 14.80 -21.22 -4.83
C PRO A 122 14.33 -20.04 -3.97
N SER A 123 15.01 -19.78 -2.86
CA SER A 123 14.63 -18.77 -1.88
C SER A 123 14.71 -17.35 -2.44
N SER A 124 15.73 -17.07 -3.26
CA SER A 124 15.91 -15.78 -3.91
C SER A 124 14.80 -15.49 -4.92
N SER A 125 14.40 -16.48 -5.72
CA SER A 125 13.36 -16.31 -6.76
C SER A 125 12.00 -15.95 -6.14
N PHE A 126 11.60 -16.60 -5.05
CA PHE A 126 10.36 -16.26 -4.33
C PHE A 126 10.41 -14.85 -3.76
N LEU A 127 11.53 -14.46 -3.16
CA LEU A 127 11.73 -13.14 -2.59
C LEU A 127 11.60 -12.05 -3.67
N TYR A 128 12.28 -12.21 -4.82
CA TYR A 128 12.18 -11.28 -5.95
C TYR A 128 10.76 -11.19 -6.55
N ILE A 129 10.04 -12.30 -6.66
CA ILE A 129 8.66 -12.31 -7.18
C ILE A 129 7.72 -11.57 -6.22
N ILE A 130 7.74 -11.92 -4.93
CA ILE A 130 6.90 -11.30 -3.90
C ILE A 130 7.17 -9.79 -3.84
N ALA A 131 8.45 -9.42 -3.79
CA ALA A 131 8.87 -8.02 -3.79
C ALA A 131 8.49 -7.28 -5.07
N GLY A 132 8.71 -7.88 -6.24
CA GLY A 132 8.40 -7.26 -7.53
C GLY A 132 6.91 -6.98 -7.70
N ILE A 133 6.05 -7.93 -7.31
CA ILE A 133 4.60 -7.73 -7.30
C ILE A 133 4.24 -6.62 -6.31
N HIS A 134 4.88 -6.56 -5.14
CA HIS A 134 4.63 -5.51 -4.16
C HIS A 134 5.02 -4.12 -4.70
N ILE A 135 6.18 -3.98 -5.32
CA ILE A 135 6.62 -2.75 -6.02
C ILE A 135 5.60 -2.32 -7.07
N LEU A 136 5.06 -3.25 -7.85
CA LEU A 136 4.00 -2.95 -8.83
C LEU A 136 2.76 -2.33 -8.16
N HIS A 137 2.32 -2.84 -7.01
CA HIS A 137 1.18 -2.28 -6.27
C HIS A 137 1.47 -0.88 -5.74
N ILE A 138 2.68 -0.64 -5.22
CA ILE A 138 3.10 0.70 -4.78
C ILE A 138 3.07 1.68 -5.96
N LEU A 139 3.61 1.30 -7.11
CA LEU A 139 3.59 2.13 -8.32
C LEU A 139 2.16 2.48 -8.74
N GLY A 140 1.22 1.52 -8.69
CA GLY A 140 -0.21 1.77 -8.90
C GLY A 140 -0.79 2.78 -7.90
N GLY A 141 -0.41 2.68 -6.63
CA GLY A 141 -0.76 3.66 -5.59
C GLY A 141 -0.21 5.05 -5.88
N VAL A 142 1.07 5.16 -6.26
CA VAL A 142 1.74 6.43 -6.56
C VAL A 142 1.06 7.13 -7.74
N ILE A 143 0.74 6.38 -8.80
CA ILE A 143 0.03 6.89 -9.97
C ILE A 143 -1.36 7.40 -9.59
N THR A 144 -2.10 6.66 -8.76
CA THR A 144 -3.45 7.07 -8.33
C THR A 144 -3.43 8.30 -7.40
N ILE A 145 -2.42 8.43 -6.52
CA ILE A 145 -2.19 9.66 -5.73
C ILE A 145 -1.91 10.84 -6.66
N ALA A 146 -1.00 10.68 -7.63
CA ALA A 146 -0.67 11.73 -8.58
C ALA A 146 -1.89 12.16 -9.41
N TYR A 147 -2.68 11.21 -9.89
CA TYR A 147 -3.93 11.48 -10.60
C TYR A 147 -4.92 12.28 -9.75
N GLN A 148 -5.10 11.88 -8.48
CA GLN A 148 -6.01 12.56 -7.57
C GLN A 148 -5.53 13.97 -7.21
N LEU A 149 -4.21 14.19 -7.12
CA LEU A 149 -3.61 15.51 -6.91
C LEU A 149 -3.91 16.46 -8.09
N ILE A 150 -3.88 15.96 -9.33
CA ILE A 150 -4.25 16.74 -10.52
C ILE A 150 -5.76 17.02 -10.52
N LYS A 151 -6.58 16.01 -10.24
CA LYS A 151 -8.05 16.11 -10.23
C LYS A 151 -8.58 17.10 -9.18
N THR A 152 -7.89 17.22 -8.05
CA THR A 152 -8.26 18.13 -6.94
C THR A 152 -7.69 19.54 -7.07
N ARG A 153 -7.10 19.90 -8.23
CA ARG A 153 -6.65 21.29 -8.50
C ARG A 153 -7.80 22.31 -8.53
N LYS A 154 -8.99 21.89 -8.96
CA LYS A 154 -10.21 22.70 -8.78
C LYS A 154 -10.65 22.54 -7.32
N ASN A 155 -10.64 23.61 -6.54
CA ASN A 155 -10.95 23.60 -5.10
C ASN A 155 -12.44 23.37 -4.81
N GLU A 156 -12.96 22.22 -5.22
CA GLU A 156 -14.37 21.86 -5.11
C GLU A 156 -14.53 20.70 -4.13
N LEU A 157 -15.37 20.91 -3.12
CA LEU A 157 -15.82 19.86 -2.21
C LEU A 157 -17.04 19.19 -2.83
N THR A 158 -16.83 18.01 -3.39
CA THR A 158 -17.89 17.16 -3.90
C THR A 158 -17.83 15.82 -3.17
N GLU A 159 -18.98 15.25 -2.85
CA GLU A 159 -19.07 13.94 -2.19
C GLU A 159 -18.29 12.86 -2.96
N ASP A 160 -18.39 12.85 -4.29
CA ASP A 160 -17.65 11.93 -5.16
C ASP A 160 -16.12 12.01 -4.98
N ARG A 161 -15.59 13.22 -4.74
CA ARG A 161 -14.15 13.42 -4.52
C ARG A 161 -13.72 12.97 -3.13
N ILE A 162 -14.57 13.18 -2.13
CA ILE A 162 -14.35 12.68 -0.77
C ILE A 162 -14.35 11.15 -0.79
N VAL A 163 -15.32 10.53 -1.46
CA VAL A 163 -15.40 9.07 -1.62
C VAL A 163 -14.17 8.55 -2.37
N GLY A 164 -13.75 9.20 -3.46
CA GLY A 164 -12.53 8.83 -4.19
C GLY A 164 -11.27 8.91 -3.33
N LEU A 165 -11.13 9.95 -2.50
CA LEU A 165 -10.02 10.10 -1.56
C LEU A 165 -10.05 9.07 -0.42
N GLU A 166 -11.23 8.72 0.08
CA GLU A 166 -11.38 7.65 1.08
C GLU A 166 -10.97 6.29 0.53
N ILE A 167 -11.36 5.98 -0.71
CA ILE A 167 -10.98 4.75 -1.42
C ILE A 167 -9.46 4.72 -1.63
N LEU A 168 -8.88 5.83 -2.12
CA LEU A 168 -7.43 5.97 -2.31
C LEU A 168 -6.67 5.79 -0.99
N SER A 169 -7.12 6.45 0.08
CA SER A 169 -6.52 6.34 1.42
C SER A 169 -6.56 4.90 1.91
N THR A 170 -7.68 4.20 1.74
CA THR A 170 -7.86 2.81 2.17
C THR A 170 -6.91 1.88 1.40
N TYR A 171 -6.81 2.05 0.08
CA TYR A 171 -5.87 1.29 -0.74
C TYR A 171 -4.42 1.53 -0.34
N TRP A 172 -4.02 2.80 -0.17
CA TRP A 172 -2.66 3.16 0.23
C TRP A 172 -2.29 2.53 1.57
N HIS A 173 -3.14 2.65 2.59
CA HIS A 173 -2.92 2.02 3.90
C HIS A 173 -2.86 0.50 3.81
N PHE A 174 -3.65 -0.12 2.95
CA PHE A 174 -3.60 -1.56 2.76
C PHE A 174 -2.27 -2.01 2.16
N VAL A 175 -1.74 -1.30 1.16
CA VAL A 175 -0.42 -1.58 0.58
C VAL A 175 0.69 -1.37 1.63
N ASP A 176 0.59 -0.31 2.45
CA ASP A 176 1.52 -0.05 3.56
C ASP A 176 1.53 -1.20 4.59
N LEU A 177 0.34 -1.67 5.00
CA LEU A 177 0.20 -2.79 5.94
C LEU A 177 0.69 -4.11 5.34
N LEU A 178 0.45 -4.33 4.05
CA LEU A 178 0.94 -5.49 3.33
C LEU A 178 2.47 -5.53 3.34
N TRP A 179 3.14 -4.37 3.15
CA TRP A 179 4.60 -4.29 3.27
C TRP A 179 5.06 -4.68 4.67
N LEU A 180 4.44 -4.11 5.71
CA LEU A 180 4.80 -4.41 7.09
C LEU A 180 4.66 -5.91 7.39
N TYR A 181 3.59 -6.53 6.92
CA TYR A 181 3.39 -7.98 7.00
C TYR A 181 4.53 -8.74 6.33
N LEU A 182 4.89 -8.41 5.09
CA LEU A 182 5.97 -9.07 4.36
C LEU A 182 7.32 -8.88 5.06
N TYR A 183 7.59 -7.67 5.55
CA TYR A 183 8.82 -7.37 6.26
C TYR A 183 8.96 -8.21 7.54
N VAL A 184 7.91 -8.27 8.37
CA VAL A 184 7.88 -9.13 9.56
C VAL A 184 8.00 -10.61 9.19
N PHE A 185 7.31 -11.04 8.12
CA PHE A 185 7.39 -12.40 7.60
C PHE A 185 8.83 -12.77 7.22
N PHE A 186 9.54 -11.93 6.48
CA PHE A 186 10.93 -12.20 6.09
C PHE A 186 11.89 -12.16 7.29
N ILE A 187 11.67 -11.31 8.30
CA ILE A 187 12.47 -11.32 9.54
C ILE A 187 12.25 -12.63 10.31
N PHE A 188 10.99 -13.03 10.48
CA PHE A 188 10.61 -14.17 11.28
C PHE A 188 11.01 -15.49 10.62
N PHE A 189 10.88 -15.58 9.29
CA PHE A 189 11.22 -16.75 8.50
C PHE A 189 12.60 -16.66 7.83
N ARG A 190 13.52 -15.84 8.36
CA ARG A 190 14.95 -15.91 8.00
C ARG A 190 15.52 -17.28 8.33
#